data_AF-A0A0K6GVA9-F1
#
_entry.id   AF-A0A0K6GVA9-F1
#
_cell.length_a   1.000
_cell.length_b   1.000
_cell.length_c   1.000
_cell.angle_alpha   90.00
_cell.angle_beta   90.00
_cell.angle_gamma   90.00
#
_symmetry.space_group_name_H-M   'P 1'
#
loop_
_entity.id
_entity.type
_entity.pdbx_description
1 polymer ?
#
loop_
_entity_poly.entity_id
_entity_poly.type
_entity_poly.pdbx_seq_one_letter_code
_entity_poly.pdbx_strand_id
1 'polypeptide(L)' 'MSNPQPGHKLLKGANLAMVVFLLLFLVVAYLAWGLEAQFPLMVIAVLHFLQILLAGLFKLSYVVRLIAQHQLGQPLR' A
#
# COMPACT_ATOMS: atom_id res chain seq x y z
N MET A 1 16.54 -28.91 1.23
CA MET A 1 15.54 -27.83 1.46
C MET A 1 16.21 -26.50 1.12
N SER A 2 15.88 -25.88 -0.01
CA SER A 2 16.44 -24.57 -0.37
C SER A 2 15.88 -23.49 0.55
N ASN A 3 16.75 -22.84 1.32
CA ASN A 3 16.38 -21.73 2.18
C ASN A 3 15.79 -20.61 1.29
N PRO A 4 14.55 -20.13 1.52
CA PRO A 4 13.97 -19.10 0.66
C PRO A 4 14.86 -17.86 0.67
N GLN A 5 15.39 -17.51 -0.51
CA GLN A 5 16.25 -16.35 -0.66
C GLN A 5 15.54 -15.09 -0.15
N PRO A 6 16.22 -14.20 0.58
CA PRO A 6 15.62 -13.02 1.21
C PRO A 6 14.80 -12.16 0.23
N GLY A 7 15.23 -12.08 -1.04
CA GLY A 7 14.49 -11.37 -2.09
C GLY A 7 13.08 -11.90 -2.35
N HIS A 8 12.83 -13.21 -2.24
CA HIS A 8 11.49 -13.78 -2.44
C HIS A 8 10.53 -13.42 -1.29
N LYS A 9 11.03 -13.39 -0.05
CA LYS A 9 10.23 -12.95 1.11
C LYS A 9 9.90 -11.47 0.99
N LEU A 10 10.90 -10.66 0.61
CA LEU A 10 10.73 -9.22 0.40
C LEU A 10 9.72 -8.93 -0.71
N LEU A 11 9.80 -9.65 -1.84
CA LEU A 11 8.87 -9.49 -2.95
C LEU A 11 7.43 -9.83 -2.56
N LYS A 12 7.21 -10.95 -1.86
CA LYS A 12 5.88 -11.33 -1.35
C LYS A 12 5.35 -10.30 -0.35
N GLY A 13 6.19 -9.84 0.57
CA GLY A 13 5.83 -8.81 1.55
C GLY A 13 5.45 -7.49 0.88
N ALA A 14 6.24 -7.02 -0.07
CA ALA A 14 5.97 -5.79 -0.82
C ALA A 14 4.67 -5.87 -1.61
N ASN A 15 4.41 -6.99 -2.31
CA ASN A 15 3.16 -7.20 -3.03
C ASN A 15 1.94 -7.23 -2.10
N LEU A 16 2.05 -7.93 -0.97
CA LEU A 16 0.98 -7.96 0.02
C LEU A 16 0.73 -6.57 0.60
N ALA A 17 1.78 -5.82 0.95
CA ALA A 17 1.68 -4.46 1.46
C ALA A 17 1.01 -3.52 0.44
N MET A 18 1.35 -3.62 -0.85
CA MET A 18 0.67 -2.87 -1.91
C MET A 18 -0.85 -3.15 -1.94
N VAL A 19 -1.26 -4.43 -1.89
CA VAL A 19 -2.68 -4.79 -1.87
C VAL A 19 -3.37 -4.26 -0.63
N VAL A 20 -2.76 -4.42 0.55
CA VAL A 20 -3.32 -3.93 1.81
C VAL A 20 -3.50 -2.42 1.80
N PHE A 21 -2.48 -1.65 1.41
CA PHE A 21 -2.58 -0.19 1.37
C PHE A 21 -3.58 0.29 0.32
N LEU A 22 -3.71 -0.40 -0.81
CA LEU A 22 -4.75 -0.10 -1.80
C LEU A 22 -6.16 -0.33 -1.23
N LEU A 23 -6.40 -1.48 -0.60
CA LEU A 23 -7.71 -1.78 -0.01
C LEU A 23 -8.06 -0.79 1.10
N LEU A 24 -7.12 -0.48 2.00
CA LEU A 24 -7.31 0.55 3.01
C LEU A 24 -7.59 1.92 2.40
N PHE A 25 -6.86 2.29 1.35
CA PHE A 25 -7.09 3.55 0.65
C PHE A 25 -8.51 3.62 0.08
N LEU A 26 -8.99 2.54 -0.54
CA LEU A 26 -10.35 2.47 -1.09
C LEU A 26 -11.42 2.53 0.00
N VAL A 27 -11.22 1.87 1.14
CA VAL A 27 -12.11 1.97 2.29
C VAL A 27 -12.18 3.41 2.79
N VAL A 28 -11.02 4.06 2.98
CA VAL A 28 -10.95 5.45 3.45
C VAL A 28 -11.59 6.40 2.43
N ALA A 29 -11.36 6.18 1.13
CA ALA A 29 -12.01 6.93 0.05
C ALA A 29 -13.54 6.79 0.10
N TYR A 30 -14.04 5.58 0.30
CA TYR A 30 -15.48 5.33 0.43
C TYR A 30 -16.06 6.03 1.66
N LEU A 31 -15.38 6.01 2.81
CA LEU A 31 -15.82 6.73 4.00
C LEU A 31 -15.80 8.26 3.79
N ALA A 32 -14.77 8.77 3.10
CA ALA A 32 -14.55 10.19 2.88
C ALA A 32 -15.55 10.83 1.92
N TRP A 33 -15.98 10.11 0.87
CA TRP A 33 -16.90 10.63 -0.16
C TRP A 33 -18.28 9.95 -0.18
N GLY A 34 -18.34 8.65 0.08
CA GLY A 34 -19.58 7.87 0.02
C GLY A 34 -20.47 8.02 1.26
N LEU A 35 -19.86 8.35 2.42
CA LEU A 35 -20.57 8.51 3.70
C LEU A 35 -20.28 9.87 4.36
N GLU A 36 -19.86 10.88 3.60
CA GLU A 36 -19.48 12.19 4.14
C GLU A 36 -20.56 12.81 5.05
N ALA A 37 -21.84 12.65 4.69
CA ALA A 37 -22.97 13.18 5.46
C ALA A 37 -23.14 12.55 6.85
N GLN A 38 -22.49 11.40 7.12
CA GLN A 38 -22.57 10.67 8.38
C GLN A 38 -21.47 11.06 9.37
N PHE A 39 -20.46 11.82 8.92
CA PHE A 39 -19.28 12.14 9.71
C PHE A 39 -19.13 13.64 9.96
N PRO A 40 -18.55 14.04 11.12
CA PRO A 40 -18.21 15.43 11.36
C PRO A 40 -17.03 15.86 10.47
N LEU A 41 -16.94 17.15 10.17
CA LEU A 41 -15.92 17.74 9.29
C LEU A 41 -14.48 17.33 9.67
N MET A 42 -14.18 17.26 10.97
CA MET A 42 -12.86 16.86 11.45
C MET A 42 -12.50 15.42 11.04
N VAL A 43 -13.46 14.49 11.11
CA VAL A 43 -13.25 13.10 10.69
C VAL A 43 -13.03 13.04 9.19
N ILE A 44 -13.82 13.77 8.40
CA ILE A 44 -13.64 13.85 6.94
C ILE A 44 -12.25 14.36 6.59
N ALA A 45 -11.78 15.42 7.27
CA ALA A 45 -10.44 15.95 7.06
C ALA A 45 -9.35 14.90 7.36
N VAL A 46 -9.46 14.19 8.50
CA VAL A 46 -8.53 13.11 8.85
C VAL A 46 -8.54 11.97 7.82
N LEU A 47 -9.71 11.57 7.32
CA LEU A 47 -9.82 10.55 6.28
C LEU A 47 -9.06 10.98 5.01
N HIS A 48 -9.20 12.23 4.57
CA HIS A 48 -8.46 12.75 3.41
C HIS A 48 -6.94 12.77 3.65
N PHE A 49 -6.48 13.18 4.84
CA PHE A 49 -5.05 13.10 5.17
C PHE A 49 -4.53 11.66 5.18
N LEU A 50 -5.33 10.73 5.68
CA LEU A 50 -4.99 9.31 5.70
C LEU A 50 -4.85 8.74 4.28
N GLN A 51 -5.62 9.23 3.30
CA GLN A 51 -5.45 8.86 1.90
C GLN A 51 -4.07 9.26 1.35
N ILE A 52 -3.57 10.46 1.68
CA ILE A 52 -2.23 10.91 1.28
C ILE A 52 -1.17 9.97 1.86
N LEU A 53 -1.28 9.63 3.14
CA LEU A 53 -0.37 8.71 3.82
C LEU A 53 -0.40 7.32 3.16
N LEU A 54 -1.58 6.75 2.95
CA LEU A 54 -1.75 5.43 2.35
C LEU A 54 -1.24 5.36 0.91
N ALA A 55 -1.47 6.41 0.10
CA ALA A 55 -0.90 6.51 -1.24
C ALA A 55 0.64 6.54 -1.20
N GLY A 56 1.22 7.27 -0.24
CA GLY A 56 2.66 7.26 0.02
C GLY A 56 3.20 5.88 0.37
N LEU A 57 2.53 5.16 1.29
CA LEU A 57 2.91 3.82 1.71
C LEU A 57 2.78 2.79 0.58
N PHE A 58 1.75 2.92 -0.27
CA PHE A 58 1.61 2.12 -1.49
C PHE A 58 2.81 2.33 -2.43
N LYS A 59 3.18 3.60 -2.68
CA LYS A 59 4.35 3.95 -3.51
C LYS A 59 5.65 3.42 -2.92
N LEU A 60 5.83 3.51 -1.60
CA LEU A 60 7.01 2.94 -0.93
C LEU A 60 7.05 1.42 -1.10
N SER A 61 5.92 0.74 -0.94
CA SER A 61 5.83 -0.71 -1.15
C SER A 61 6.17 -1.11 -2.59
N TYR A 62 5.76 -0.31 -3.57
CA TYR A 62 6.17 -0.48 -4.96
C TYR A 62 7.69 -0.33 -5.14
N VAL A 63 8.33 0.66 -4.52
CA VAL A 63 9.79 0.80 -4.57
C VAL A 63 10.49 -0.42 -3.95
N VAL A 64 9.98 -0.94 -2.83
CA VAL A 64 10.51 -2.18 -2.23
C VAL A 64 10.31 -3.39 -3.15
N ARG A 65 9.18 -3.49 -3.85
CA ARG A 65 8.93 -4.51 -4.88
C ARG A 65 10.01 -4.47 -5.96
N LEU A 66 10.33 -3.28 -6.47
CA LEU A 66 11.37 -3.08 -7.48
C LEU A 66 12.76 -3.51 -6.96
N ILE A 67 13.10 -3.15 -5.72
CA ILE A 67 14.37 -3.58 -5.08
C ILE A 67 14.42 -5.11 -4.98
N ALA A 68 13.32 -5.76 -4.59
CA ALA A 68 13.24 -7.21 -4.49
C ALA A 68 13.38 -7.89 -5.87
N GLN A 69 12.75 -7.34 -6.92
CA GLN A 69 12.90 -7.83 -8.30
C GLN A 69 14.35 -7.71 -8.78
N HIS A 70 15.01 -6.57 -8.52
CA HIS A 70 16.42 -6.36 -8.85
C HIS A 70 17.32 -7.39 -8.16
N GLN A 71 17.13 -7.64 -6.85
CA GLN A 71 17.88 -8.65 -6.09
C GLN A 71 17.69 -10.07 -6.62
N LEU A 72 16.55 -10.35 -7.27
CA LEU A 72 16.22 -11.65 -7.85
C LEU A 72 16.62 -11.77 -9.33
N GLY A 73 17.23 -10.73 -9.93
CA GLY A 73 17.55 -10.70 -11.36
C GLY A 73 16.31 -10.68 -12.27
N GLN A 74 15.15 -10.29 -11.74
CA GLN A 74 13.90 -10.18 -12.48
C GLN A 74 13.79 -8.82 -13.16
N PRO A 75 13.03 -8.71 -14.27
CA PRO A 75 12.73 -7.42 -14.87
C PRO A 75 11.91 -6.54 -13.90
N LEU A 76 12.28 -5.26 -13.82
CA LEU A 76 11.61 -4.26 -13.01
C LEU A 76 10.24 -3.93 -13.61
N ARG A 77 9.17 -4.19 -12.85
CA ARG A 77 7.77 -3.98 -13.27
C ARG A 77 6.91 -3.54 -12.10
#